data_AF-A0A9D2HQJ4-F1
#
_entry.id   AF-A0A9D2HQJ4-F1
#
_cell.length_a   1.000
_cell.length_b   1.000
_cell.length_c   1.000
_cell.angle_alpha   90.00
_cell.angle_beta   90.00
_cell.angle_gamma   90.00
#
_symmetry.space_group_name_H-M   'P 1'
#
loop_
_entity.id
_entity.type
_entity.pdbx_description
1 polymer ?
#
loop_
_entity_poly.entity_id
_entity_poly.type
_entity_poly.pdbx_seq_one_letter_code
_entity_poly.pdbx_strand_id
1 'polypeptide(L)'
;MKKRLLAFFAFFGCSFGLAALVYHAMALLTKGVLIFGFLPRMFLYHWIYPNQYIALVCLIYALLAAAFAPRIARRPSLAIWIVLATPLLASPLGGMLWHLHDMLAGYFPSSWQEKLLLDGALEGAEIGWLIVLLSFPYNVICALLGIRGTRRLAQRLYPAPETACTATPPAETGRAEGTDSALNDAKDPNGANDTNDAPDAAASEKLP
;
A
#
# COMPACT_ATOMS: atom_id res chain seq x y z
N MET A 1 5.48 13.57 6.95
CA MET A 1 4.40 13.52 5.94
C MET A 1 4.90 13.30 4.51
N LYS A 2 5.87 14.08 4.01
CA LYS A 2 6.39 14.02 2.62
C LYS A 2 6.73 12.61 2.09
N LYS A 3 7.43 11.78 2.88
CA LYS A 3 7.78 10.39 2.48
C LYS A 3 6.58 9.48 2.26
N ARG A 4 5.52 9.60 3.07
CA ARG A 4 4.29 8.79 2.92
C ARG A 4 3.50 9.20 1.68
N LEU A 5 3.45 10.49 1.40
CA LEU A 5 2.83 11.02 0.19
C LEU A 5 3.57 10.55 -1.07
N LEU A 6 4.91 10.60 -1.06
CA LEU A 6 5.73 10.04 -2.13
C LEU A 6 5.48 8.55 -2.30
N ALA A 7 5.42 7.79 -1.21
CA ALA A 7 5.12 6.36 -1.25
C ALA A 7 3.75 6.09 -1.88
N PHE A 8 2.72 6.85 -1.50
CA PHE A 8 1.38 6.74 -2.10
C PHE A 8 1.41 6.93 -3.62
N PHE A 9 1.99 8.04 -4.11
CA PHE A 9 2.06 8.29 -5.55
C PHE A 9 2.91 7.24 -6.29
N ALA A 10 4.00 6.78 -5.67
CA ALA A 10 4.83 5.73 -6.24
C ALA A 10 4.08 4.39 -6.34
N PHE A 11 3.39 3.97 -5.27
CA PHE A 11 2.59 2.75 -5.30
C PHE A 11 1.44 2.87 -6.31
N PHE A 12 0.71 3.99 -6.31
CA PHE A 12 -0.40 4.22 -7.23
C PHE A 12 0.04 4.23 -8.68
N GLY A 13 1.06 5.03 -9.03
CA GLY A 13 1.55 5.13 -10.40
C GLY A 13 2.10 3.80 -10.93
N CYS A 14 2.89 3.08 -10.11
CA CYS A 14 3.43 1.78 -10.50
C CYS A 14 2.34 0.71 -10.61
N SER A 15 1.41 0.61 -9.66
CA SER A 15 0.35 -0.40 -9.71
C SER A 15 -0.63 -0.12 -10.84
N PHE A 16 -1.07 1.13 -11.01
CA PHE A 16 -1.98 1.53 -12.08
C PHE A 16 -1.36 1.30 -13.46
N GLY A 17 -0.14 1.80 -13.69
CA GLY A 17 0.54 1.64 -14.97
C GLY A 17 0.77 0.18 -15.33
N LEU A 18 1.16 -0.65 -14.36
CA LEU A 18 1.32 -2.09 -14.56
C LEU A 18 -0.02 -2.78 -14.85
N ALA A 19 -1.04 -2.52 -14.05
CA ALA A 19 -2.36 -3.13 -14.18
C ALA A 19 -3.01 -2.76 -15.53
N ALA A 20 -2.98 -1.49 -15.91
CA ALA A 20 -3.47 -1.02 -17.20
C ALA A 20 -2.70 -1.66 -18.38
N LEU A 21 -1.36 -1.74 -18.28
CA LEU A 21 -0.55 -2.39 -19.32
C LEU A 21 -0.89 -3.87 -19.48
N VAL A 22 -0.98 -4.63 -18.39
CA VAL A 22 -1.34 -6.05 -18.42
C VAL A 22 -2.75 -6.24 -18.98
N TYR A 23 -3.70 -5.40 -18.55
CA TYR A 23 -5.08 -5.42 -19.04
C TYR A 23 -5.13 -5.24 -20.56
N HIS A 24 -4.53 -4.16 -21.07
CA HIS A 24 -4.55 -3.87 -22.51
C HIS A 24 -3.77 -4.90 -23.33
N ALA A 25 -2.65 -5.42 -22.84
CA ALA A 25 -1.92 -6.52 -23.48
C ALA A 25 -2.80 -7.78 -23.60
N MET A 26 -3.48 -8.16 -22.52
CA MET A 26 -4.40 -9.30 -22.54
C MET A 26 -5.62 -9.04 -23.44
N ALA A 27 -6.13 -7.81 -23.48
CA ALA A 27 -7.26 -7.44 -24.34
C ALA A 27 -6.92 -7.60 -25.81
N LEU A 28 -5.70 -7.21 -26.21
CA LEU A 28 -5.19 -7.42 -27.56
C LEU A 28 -5.03 -8.91 -27.88
N LEU A 29 -4.48 -9.70 -26.95
CA LEU A 29 -4.24 -11.14 -27.18
C LEU A 29 -5.52 -11.97 -27.24
N THR A 30 -6.53 -11.61 -26.45
CA THR A 30 -7.79 -12.37 -26.31
C THR A 30 -8.93 -11.81 -27.14
N LYS A 31 -8.70 -10.72 -27.89
CA LYS A 31 -9.74 -9.92 -28.56
C LYS A 31 -10.87 -9.52 -27.61
N GLY A 32 -10.56 -9.39 -26.32
CA GLY A 32 -11.49 -8.97 -25.28
C GLY A 32 -12.43 -10.02 -24.69
N VAL A 33 -12.53 -11.21 -25.29
CA VAL A 33 -13.58 -12.20 -24.94
C VAL A 33 -13.33 -12.90 -23.59
N LEU A 34 -12.09 -12.93 -23.09
CA LEU A 34 -11.70 -13.78 -21.97
C LEU A 34 -11.24 -13.02 -20.70
N ILE A 35 -11.18 -11.69 -20.72
CA ILE A 35 -10.66 -10.95 -19.54
C ILE A 35 -11.67 -10.92 -18.41
N PHE A 36 -12.94 -10.90 -18.78
CA PHE A 36 -14.09 -10.74 -17.91
C PHE A 36 -15.07 -11.84 -18.31
N GLY A 37 -15.46 -12.70 -17.36
CA GLY A 37 -16.31 -13.87 -17.63
C GLY A 37 -17.63 -13.52 -18.33
N PHE A 38 -18.44 -14.53 -18.64
CA PHE A 38 -19.62 -14.38 -19.51
C PHE A 38 -20.85 -13.67 -18.87
N LEU A 39 -20.75 -12.95 -17.75
CA LEU A 39 -21.93 -12.27 -17.14
C LEU A 39 -22.27 -10.95 -17.89
N PRO A 40 -23.39 -10.89 -18.63
CA PRO A 40 -23.53 -9.95 -19.75
C PRO A 40 -23.64 -8.46 -19.39
N ARG A 41 -23.98 -8.08 -18.15
CA ARG A 41 -24.26 -6.66 -17.81
C ARG A 41 -23.18 -5.99 -16.94
N MET A 42 -22.75 -6.59 -15.83
CA MET A 42 -21.67 -5.98 -15.01
C MET A 42 -20.32 -5.90 -15.74
N PHE A 43 -20.03 -6.84 -16.63
CA PHE A 43 -18.79 -6.80 -17.40
C PHE A 43 -18.82 -5.80 -18.57
N LEU A 44 -20.01 -5.31 -18.97
CA LEU A 44 -20.12 -4.32 -20.03
C LEU A 44 -19.40 -3.01 -19.65
N TYR A 45 -19.57 -2.52 -18.42
CA TYR A 45 -18.88 -1.31 -17.98
C TYR A 45 -17.40 -1.53 -17.69
N HIS A 46 -17.01 -2.74 -17.31
CA HIS A 46 -15.59 -3.12 -17.22
C HIS A 46 -14.91 -3.14 -18.59
N TRP A 47 -15.68 -3.34 -19.67
CA TRP A 47 -15.21 -3.23 -21.04
C TRP A 47 -15.16 -1.77 -21.53
N ILE A 48 -16.17 -0.97 -21.22
CA ILE A 48 -16.26 0.43 -21.69
C ILE A 48 -15.33 1.36 -20.88
N TYR A 49 -15.23 1.16 -19.56
CA TYR A 49 -14.49 2.01 -18.63
C TYR A 49 -13.43 1.25 -17.79
N PRO A 50 -12.61 0.35 -18.38
CA PRO A 50 -11.70 -0.53 -17.62
C PRO A 50 -10.74 0.24 -16.72
N ASN A 51 -10.22 1.37 -17.21
CA ASN A 51 -9.23 2.15 -16.48
C ASN A 51 -9.77 2.80 -15.22
N GLN A 52 -11.09 3.10 -15.14
CA GLN A 52 -11.68 3.65 -13.92
C GLN A 52 -11.74 2.60 -12.80
N TYR A 53 -12.15 1.37 -13.14
CA TYR A 53 -12.15 0.25 -12.21
C TYR A 53 -10.73 -0.15 -11.79
N ILE A 54 -9.78 -0.20 -12.73
CA ILE A 54 -8.36 -0.46 -12.42
C ILE A 54 -7.81 0.63 -11.49
N ALA A 55 -8.08 1.91 -11.78
CA ALA A 55 -7.64 3.03 -10.95
C ALA A 55 -8.20 2.93 -9.53
N LEU A 56 -9.48 2.56 -9.38
CA LEU A 56 -10.12 2.39 -8.08
C LEU A 56 -9.44 1.31 -7.23
N VAL A 57 -9.21 0.12 -7.81
CA VAL A 57 -8.50 -0.98 -7.11
C VAL A 57 -7.06 -0.55 -6.77
N CYS A 58 -6.37 0.11 -7.70
CA CYS A 58 -5.01 0.60 -7.49
C CYS A 58 -4.92 1.71 -6.43
N LEU A 59 -5.96 2.55 -6.30
CA LEU A 59 -6.07 3.59 -5.28
C LEU A 59 -6.13 2.97 -3.89
N ILE A 60 -7.05 2.01 -3.67
CA ILE A 60 -7.19 1.30 -2.40
C ILE A 60 -5.89 0.56 -2.05
N TYR A 61 -5.32 -0.14 -3.03
CA TYR A 61 -4.03 -0.80 -2.86
C TYR A 61 -2.92 0.18 -2.44
N ALA A 62 -2.81 1.32 -3.12
CA ALA A 62 -1.76 2.31 -2.85
C ALA A 62 -1.91 2.97 -1.48
N LEU A 63 -3.15 3.22 -1.02
CA LEU A 63 -3.42 3.71 0.33
C LEU A 63 -2.91 2.73 1.39
N LEU A 64 -3.24 1.44 1.25
CA LEU A 64 -2.76 0.38 2.15
C LEU A 64 -1.24 0.23 2.07
N ALA A 65 -0.69 0.08 0.86
CA ALA A 65 0.74 -0.12 0.65
C ALA A 65 1.56 1.05 1.23
N ALA A 66 1.12 2.30 1.02
CA ALA A 66 1.79 3.47 1.58
C ALA A 66 1.67 3.56 3.11
N ALA A 67 0.50 3.26 3.68
CA ALA A 67 0.30 3.26 5.12
C ALA A 67 1.16 2.20 5.83
N PHE A 68 1.36 1.05 5.19
CA PHE A 68 2.11 -0.09 5.72
C PHE A 68 3.54 -0.21 5.18
N ALA A 69 4.01 0.69 4.31
CA ALA A 69 5.30 0.59 3.63
C ALA A 69 6.51 0.28 4.55
N PRO A 70 6.68 0.94 5.72
CA PRO A 70 7.78 0.62 6.64
C PRO A 70 7.69 -0.81 7.20
N ARG A 71 6.47 -1.31 7.42
CA ARG A 71 6.22 -2.67 7.92
C ARG A 71 6.44 -3.70 6.82
N ILE A 72 6.02 -3.41 5.58
CA ILE A 72 6.25 -4.27 4.42
C ILE A 72 7.76 -4.46 4.18
N ALA A 73 8.56 -3.39 4.32
CA ALA A 73 10.01 -3.47 4.16
C ALA A 73 10.67 -4.47 5.11
N ARG A 74 10.14 -4.60 6.34
CA ARG A 74 10.62 -5.53 7.39
C ARG A 74 9.93 -6.90 7.35
N ARG A 75 8.67 -6.96 6.91
CA ARG A 75 7.82 -8.14 6.88
C ARG A 75 7.14 -8.25 5.52
N PRO A 76 7.82 -8.80 4.49
CA PRO A 76 7.32 -8.80 3.12
C PRO A 76 6.04 -9.62 2.93
N SER A 77 5.73 -10.56 3.83
CA SER A 77 4.46 -11.31 3.82
C SER A 77 3.23 -10.40 3.96
N LEU A 78 3.38 -9.20 4.54
CA LEU A 78 2.29 -8.22 4.63
C LEU A 78 1.81 -7.74 3.25
N ALA A 79 2.67 -7.79 2.22
CA ALA A 79 2.26 -7.47 0.86
C ALA A 79 1.19 -8.43 0.32
N ILE A 80 1.23 -9.71 0.71
CA ILE A 80 0.23 -10.71 0.33
C ILE A 80 -1.12 -10.33 0.93
N TRP A 81 -1.15 -10.02 2.22
CA TRP A 81 -2.39 -9.61 2.90
C TRP A 81 -2.97 -8.33 2.33
N ILE A 82 -2.15 -7.35 1.96
CA ILE A 82 -2.62 -6.12 1.30
C ILE A 82 -3.24 -6.44 -0.06
N VAL A 83 -2.61 -7.29 -0.87
CA VAL A 83 -3.16 -7.70 -2.17
C VAL A 83 -4.48 -8.44 -2.00
N LEU A 84 -4.62 -9.32 -1.01
CA LEU A 84 -5.87 -10.03 -0.73
C LEU A 84 -6.97 -9.12 -0.16
N ALA A 85 -6.62 -8.15 0.68
CA ALA A 85 -7.58 -7.21 1.27
C ALA A 85 -8.07 -6.15 0.26
N THR A 86 -7.23 -5.78 -0.71
CA THR A 86 -7.56 -4.76 -1.72
C THR A 86 -8.89 -5.03 -2.44
N PRO A 87 -9.15 -6.20 -3.05
CA PRO A 87 -10.40 -6.43 -3.76
C PRO A 87 -11.61 -6.40 -2.83
N LEU A 88 -11.49 -6.88 -1.59
CA LEU A 88 -12.57 -6.83 -0.62
C LEU A 88 -12.97 -5.39 -0.28
N LEU A 89 -11.97 -4.51 -0.12
CA LEU A 89 -12.20 -3.09 0.20
C LEU A 89 -12.61 -2.26 -1.03
N ALA A 90 -12.14 -2.63 -2.22
CA ALA A 90 -12.52 -1.95 -3.46
C ALA A 90 -13.91 -2.36 -3.96
N SER A 91 -14.41 -3.54 -3.58
CA SER A 91 -15.66 -4.10 -4.09
C SER A 91 -16.91 -3.21 -3.85
N PRO A 92 -17.16 -2.67 -2.63
CA PRO A 92 -18.27 -1.75 -2.41
C PRO A 92 -18.19 -0.50 -3.29
N LEU A 93 -17.01 0.11 -3.39
CA LEU A 93 -16.78 1.29 -4.21
C LEU A 93 -16.93 0.98 -5.71
N GLY A 94 -16.58 -0.24 -6.12
CA GLY A 94 -16.77 -0.72 -7.49
C GLY A 94 -18.24 -0.88 -7.85
N GLY A 95 -19.07 -1.34 -6.92
CA GLY A 95 -20.52 -1.40 -7.10
C GLY A 95 -21.13 0.00 -7.17
N MET A 96 -20.72 0.94 -6.31
CA MET A 96 -21.13 2.35 -6.43
C MET A 96 -20.74 2.93 -7.81
N LEU A 97 -19.51 2.67 -8.27
CA LEU A 97 -19.04 3.13 -9.59
C LEU A 97 -19.86 2.52 -10.73
N TRP A 98 -20.28 1.26 -10.60
CA TRP A 98 -21.18 0.63 -11.56
C TRP A 98 -22.54 1.32 -11.63
N HIS A 99 -23.19 1.57 -10.49
CA HIS A 99 -24.47 2.30 -10.47
C HIS A 99 -24.34 3.73 -11.02
N LEU A 100 -23.20 4.39 -10.78
CA LEU A 100 -22.91 5.68 -11.41
C LEU A 100 -22.87 5.58 -12.94
N HIS A 101 -22.25 4.53 -13.50
CA HIS A 101 -22.24 4.31 -14.95
C HIS A 101 -23.61 3.96 -15.51
N ASP A 102 -24.44 3.21 -14.78
CA ASP A 102 -25.84 2.98 -15.16
C ASP A 102 -26.62 4.30 -15.24
N MET A 103 -26.43 5.20 -14.27
CA MET A 103 -27.05 6.53 -14.30
C MET A 103 -26.54 7.36 -15.48
N LEU A 104 -25.24 7.37 -15.75
CA LEU A 104 -24.65 8.06 -16.91
C LEU A 104 -25.16 7.49 -18.25
N ALA A 105 -25.58 6.22 -18.28
CA ALA A 105 -26.22 5.59 -19.44
C ALA A 105 -27.73 5.91 -19.56
N GLY A 106 -28.29 6.72 -18.65
CA GLY A 106 -29.68 7.18 -18.67
C GLY A 106 -30.62 6.44 -17.71
N TYR A 107 -30.13 5.46 -16.95
CA TYR A 107 -30.94 4.75 -15.94
C TYR A 107 -30.94 5.52 -14.62
N PHE A 108 -31.71 6.61 -14.54
CA PHE A 108 -31.86 7.41 -13.32
C PHE A 108 -33.11 7.00 -12.52
N PRO A 109 -32.97 6.26 -11.41
CA PRO A 109 -34.10 5.98 -10.52
C PRO A 109 -34.47 7.22 -9.69
N SER A 110 -35.70 7.25 -9.18
CA SER A 110 -36.18 8.34 -8.32
C SER A 110 -35.36 8.48 -7.03
N SER A 111 -34.92 7.37 -6.45
CA SER A 111 -34.05 7.30 -5.26
C SER A 111 -32.57 7.08 -5.61
N TRP A 112 -32.04 7.84 -6.57
CA TRP A 112 -30.67 7.65 -7.08
C TRP A 112 -29.58 7.68 -6.00
N GLN A 113 -29.71 8.47 -4.94
CA GLN A 113 -28.73 8.53 -3.86
C GLN A 113 -28.65 7.20 -3.10
N GLU A 114 -29.82 6.64 -2.76
CA GLU A 114 -29.93 5.35 -2.09
C GLU A 114 -29.42 4.22 -2.99
N LYS A 115 -29.85 4.21 -4.26
CA LYS A 115 -29.37 3.25 -5.27
C LYS A 115 -27.83 3.30 -5.42
N LEU A 116 -27.27 4.50 -5.48
CA LEU A 116 -25.83 4.67 -5.69
C LEU A 116 -25.02 4.27 -4.45
N LEU A 117 -25.41 4.80 -3.28
CA LEU A 117 -24.59 4.71 -2.06
C LEU A 117 -24.86 3.42 -1.28
N LEU A 118 -26.12 3.05 -1.10
CA LEU A 118 -26.49 1.89 -0.27
C LEU A 118 -26.50 0.62 -1.13
N ASP A 119 -27.35 0.57 -2.14
CA ASP A 119 -27.47 -0.62 -2.98
C ASP A 119 -26.18 -0.89 -3.73
N GLY A 120 -25.55 0.15 -4.30
CA GLY A 120 -24.28 -0.02 -5.00
C GLY A 120 -23.16 -0.53 -4.11
N ALA A 121 -23.07 -0.07 -2.86
CA ALA A 121 -22.08 -0.59 -1.92
C ALA A 121 -22.38 -2.04 -1.51
N LEU A 122 -23.66 -2.37 -1.27
CA LEU A 122 -24.10 -3.72 -0.89
C LEU A 122 -23.90 -4.73 -2.01
N GLU A 123 -24.43 -4.46 -3.21
CA GLU A 123 -24.28 -5.30 -4.39
C GLU A 123 -22.79 -5.46 -4.76
N GLY A 124 -22.01 -4.38 -4.62
CA GLY A 124 -20.56 -4.41 -4.75
C GLY A 124 -19.90 -5.36 -3.75
N ALA A 125 -20.26 -5.30 -2.47
CA ALA A 125 -19.74 -6.20 -1.44
C ALA A 125 -20.14 -7.66 -1.67
N GLU A 126 -21.37 -7.91 -2.13
CA GLU A 126 -21.92 -9.25 -2.34
C GLU A 126 -21.32 -9.95 -3.56
N ILE A 127 -21.16 -9.24 -4.68
CA ILE A 127 -20.81 -9.83 -5.99
C ILE A 127 -19.43 -9.37 -6.50
N GLY A 128 -18.92 -8.23 -6.04
CA GLY A 128 -17.69 -7.63 -6.56
C GLY A 128 -16.45 -8.52 -6.39
N TRP A 129 -16.34 -9.25 -5.28
CA TRP A 129 -15.22 -10.17 -5.06
C TRP A 129 -15.22 -11.33 -6.07
N LEU A 130 -16.41 -11.81 -6.48
CA LEU A 130 -16.55 -12.89 -7.46
C LEU A 130 -16.08 -12.41 -8.85
N ILE A 131 -16.40 -11.19 -9.22
CA ILE A 131 -15.99 -10.55 -10.49
C ILE A 131 -14.46 -10.46 -10.58
N VAL A 132 -13.82 -10.09 -9.46
CA VAL A 132 -12.37 -10.13 -9.35
C VAL A 132 -11.88 -11.56 -9.57
N LEU A 133 -12.43 -12.57 -8.89
CA LEU A 133 -11.97 -13.96 -9.07
C LEU A 133 -12.15 -14.49 -10.50
N LEU A 134 -13.24 -14.11 -11.18
CA LEU A 134 -13.52 -14.50 -12.57
C LEU A 134 -12.50 -13.93 -13.57
N SER A 135 -11.81 -12.85 -13.22
CA SER A 135 -10.72 -12.27 -14.03
C SER A 135 -9.37 -12.94 -13.71
N PHE A 136 -9.39 -14.27 -13.52
CA PHE A 136 -8.31 -15.07 -12.94
C PHE A 136 -6.92 -14.84 -13.58
N PRO A 137 -6.72 -14.96 -14.91
CA PRO A 137 -5.39 -14.82 -15.49
C PRO A 137 -4.81 -13.42 -15.27
N TYR A 138 -5.64 -12.39 -15.40
CA TYR A 138 -5.25 -11.01 -15.16
C TYR A 138 -4.84 -10.78 -13.70
N ASN A 139 -5.69 -11.23 -12.75
CA ASN A 139 -5.45 -11.00 -11.33
C ASN A 139 -4.26 -11.79 -10.78
N VAL A 140 -4.01 -13.00 -11.29
CA VAL A 140 -2.81 -13.78 -10.91
C VAL A 140 -1.54 -13.04 -11.34
N ILE A 141 -1.47 -12.55 -12.58
CA ILE A 141 -0.31 -11.80 -13.07
C ILE A 141 -0.11 -10.52 -12.25
N CYS A 142 -1.16 -9.73 -12.06
CA CYS A 142 -1.12 -8.50 -11.29
C CYS A 142 -0.75 -8.73 -9.82
N ALA A 143 -1.25 -9.80 -9.18
CA ALA A 143 -0.89 -10.13 -7.81
C ALA A 143 0.59 -10.51 -7.68
N LEU A 144 1.12 -11.37 -8.56
CA LEU A 144 2.52 -11.80 -8.52
C LEU A 144 3.48 -10.63 -8.75
N LEU A 145 3.21 -9.81 -9.77
CA LEU A 145 4.02 -8.64 -10.07
C LEU A 145 3.85 -7.56 -9.01
N GLY A 146 2.62 -7.37 -8.52
CA GLY A 146 2.28 -6.47 -7.42
C GLY A 146 3.09 -6.78 -6.18
N ILE A 147 3.04 -8.00 -5.64
CA ILE A 147 3.77 -8.43 -4.45
C ILE A 147 5.28 -8.17 -4.60
N ARG A 148 5.86 -8.57 -5.73
CA ARG A 148 7.30 -8.37 -6.00
C ARG A 148 7.65 -6.88 -6.07
N GLY A 149 6.82 -6.09 -6.75
CA GLY A 149 6.95 -4.64 -6.87
C GLY A 149 6.84 -3.95 -5.52
N THR A 150 5.83 -4.31 -4.70
CA THR A 150 5.62 -3.73 -3.36
C THR A 150 6.83 -3.91 -2.49
N ARG A 151 7.35 -5.15 -2.44
CA ARG A 151 8.50 -5.49 -1.61
C ARG A 151 9.71 -4.65 -1.99
N ARG A 152 10.05 -4.62 -3.28
CA ARG A 152 11.21 -3.86 -3.78
C ARG A 152 11.05 -2.36 -3.55
N LEU A 153 9.87 -1.82 -3.83
CA LEU A 153 9.61 -0.39 -3.67
C LEU A 153 9.62 0.03 -2.19
N ALA A 154 9.01 -0.76 -1.31
CA ALA A 154 9.02 -0.52 0.13
C ALA A 154 10.45 -0.54 0.70
N GLN A 155 11.28 -1.51 0.30
CA GLN A 155 12.69 -1.60 0.71
C GLN A 155 13.53 -0.41 0.22
N ARG A 156 13.26 0.11 -0.98
CA ARG A 156 13.93 1.31 -1.51
C ARG A 156 13.52 2.59 -0.80
N LEU A 157 12.24 2.74 -0.48
CA LEU A 157 11.71 3.94 0.20
C LEU A 157 12.01 3.95 1.71
N TYR A 158 12.14 2.76 2.31
CA TYR A 158 12.36 2.56 3.74
C TYR A 158 13.45 1.49 3.96
N PRO A 159 14.72 1.81 3.66
CA PRO A 159 15.83 0.89 3.91
C PRO A 159 15.92 0.55 5.40
N ALA A 160 16.26 -0.71 5.71
CA ALA A 160 16.49 -1.13 7.08
C ALA A 160 17.77 -0.45 7.64
N PRO A 161 17.80 -0.11 8.94
CA PRO A 161 18.96 0.56 9.54
C PRO A 161 20.24 -0.29 9.56
N GLU A 162 20.16 -1.59 9.30
CA GLU A 162 21.28 -2.54 9.44
C GLU A 162 22.37 -2.42 8.38
N THR A 163 22.18 -1.64 7.30
CA THR A 163 23.26 -1.38 6.32
C THR A 163 24.10 -0.15 6.64
N ALA A 164 23.84 0.58 7.74
CA ALA A 164 24.64 1.74 8.14
C ALA A 164 25.82 1.40 9.07
N CYS A 165 25.83 0.22 9.69
CA CYS A 165 26.82 -0.14 10.73
C CYS A 165 27.92 -1.09 10.24
N THR A 166 27.87 -1.58 9.00
CA THR A 166 28.91 -2.43 8.38
C THR A 166 29.77 -1.69 7.36
N ALA A 167 29.83 -0.36 7.44
CA ALA A 167 31.03 0.34 7.00
C ALA A 167 32.10 0.06 8.05
N THR A 168 32.67 -1.15 8.02
CA THR A 168 33.93 -1.45 8.69
C THR A 168 34.90 -0.37 8.21
N PRO A 169 35.42 0.51 9.08
CA PRO A 169 36.52 1.37 8.67
C PRO A 169 37.59 0.45 8.08
N PRO A 170 38.21 0.81 6.94
CA PRO A 170 39.27 -0.01 6.37
C PRO A 170 40.23 -0.33 7.51
N ALA A 171 40.44 -1.63 7.74
CA ALA A 171 41.39 -2.11 8.73
C ALA A 171 42.71 -1.40 8.44
N GLU A 172 43.09 -0.43 9.29
CA GLU A 172 44.45 0.06 9.31
C GLU A 172 45.30 -1.13 9.74
N THR A 173 45.80 -1.83 8.72
CA THR A 173 46.92 -2.74 8.77
C THR A 173 47.99 -2.14 9.65
N GLY A 174 48.26 -2.82 10.76
CA GLY A 174 49.22 -2.42 11.76
C GLY A 174 50.55 -1.99 11.16
N ARG A 175 51.02 -0.83 11.60
CA ARG A 175 52.43 -0.46 11.56
C ARG A 175 52.96 -0.57 12.99
N ALA A 176 53.81 -1.58 13.15
CA ALA A 176 54.77 -1.89 14.20
C ALA A 176 54.80 -1.04 15.49
N GLU A 177 54.65 -1.77 16.59
CA GLU A 177 55.43 -1.70 17.85
C GLU A 177 56.39 -0.52 18.03
N GLY A 178 56.13 0.24 19.11
CA GLY A 178 57.08 1.11 19.77
C GLY A 178 56.64 1.27 21.23
N THR A 179 57.20 0.44 22.10
CA THR A 179 57.17 0.51 23.56
C THR A 179 57.64 1.87 24.08
N ASP A 180 56.90 2.45 25.02
CA ASP A 180 57.38 3.08 26.27
C ASP A 180 56.12 3.57 27.03
N SER A 181 55.77 2.96 28.17
CA SER A 181 56.29 3.22 29.52
C SER A 181 55.83 4.57 30.10
N ALA A 182 55.39 4.49 31.36
CA ALA A 182 54.98 5.54 32.30
C ALA A 182 53.48 5.91 32.30
N LEU A 183 52.71 5.54 33.33
CA LEU A 183 52.64 6.09 34.71
C LEU A 183 51.58 7.21 34.82
N ASN A 184 50.85 7.21 35.94
CA ASN A 184 49.79 8.12 36.43
C ASN A 184 48.40 7.49 36.27
N ASP A 185 47.78 6.86 37.28
CA ASP A 185 47.69 7.20 38.72
C ASP A 185 47.13 8.61 38.97
N ALA A 186 45.79 8.70 39.02
CA ALA A 186 44.97 9.61 39.83
C ALA A 186 43.49 9.34 39.46
N LYS A 187 42.71 8.62 40.27
CA LYS A 187 42.00 9.10 41.46
C LYS A 187 41.06 10.27 41.14
N ASP A 188 39.77 9.98 40.97
CA ASP A 188 38.74 10.83 41.56
C ASP A 188 37.47 10.03 41.91
N PRO A 189 37.19 9.80 43.21
CA PRO A 189 35.93 9.29 43.69
C PRO A 189 35.22 10.41 44.48
N ASN A 190 34.31 11.16 43.87
CA ASN A 190 33.17 11.81 44.56
C ASN A 190 32.40 12.78 43.67
N GLY A 191 31.09 12.85 43.92
CA GLY A 191 30.16 13.84 43.36
C GLY A 191 28.86 13.16 42.99
N ALA A 192 28.03 12.72 43.93
CA ALA A 192 27.11 13.57 44.70
C ALA A 192 26.32 14.45 43.72
N ASN A 193 25.08 14.07 43.37
CA ASN A 193 23.85 14.44 44.08
C ASN A 193 23.12 15.44 43.17
N ASP A 194 21.88 15.14 42.82
CA ASP A 194 20.77 16.10 42.87
C ASP A 194 19.51 15.48 42.25
N THR A 195 18.69 15.01 43.18
CA THR A 195 17.23 14.97 43.12
C THR A 195 16.68 16.29 42.59
N ASN A 196 15.82 16.22 41.57
CA ASN A 196 14.80 17.25 41.32
C ASN A 196 13.47 16.55 41.08
N ASP A 197 12.77 16.35 42.21
CA ASP A 197 11.32 16.31 42.24
C ASP A 197 10.77 17.69 41.85
N ALA A 198 9.79 17.74 40.95
CA ALA A 198 8.68 18.67 41.07
C ALA A 198 7.48 18.18 40.22
N PRO A 199 6.26 18.21 40.78
CA PRO A 199 5.02 17.80 40.14
C PRO A 199 4.24 19.00 39.54
N ASP A 200 3.02 18.69 39.08
CA ASP A 200 1.87 19.57 38.83
C ASP A 200 1.75 20.33 37.50
N ALA A 201 0.77 19.88 36.69
CA ALA A 201 -0.31 20.70 36.10
C ALA A 201 -1.28 19.74 35.36
N ALA A 202 -2.44 19.40 35.91
CA ALA A 202 -3.67 20.17 35.95
C ALA A 202 -4.38 20.34 34.58
N ALA A 203 -5.52 19.67 34.50
CA ALA A 203 -6.83 20.20 34.08
C ALA A 203 -7.18 20.45 32.60
N SER A 204 -8.47 20.18 32.36
CA SER A 204 -9.34 20.67 31.28
C SER A 204 -9.11 20.03 29.90
N GLU A 205 -10.11 19.57 29.15
CA GLU A 205 -11.42 20.19 28.97
C GLU A 205 -12.39 19.15 28.38
N LYS A 206 -13.55 18.98 29.01
CA LYS A 206 -14.75 18.41 28.39
C LYS A 206 -15.28 19.44 27.40
N LEU A 207 -15.80 19.02 26.24
CA LEU A 207 -16.86 19.71 25.49
C LEU A 207 -17.31 18.82 24.30
N PRO A 208 -18.50 19.08 23.74
CA PRO A 208 -19.75 18.34 23.94
C PRO A 208 -19.93 17.08 23.10
#